data_AF-A0A848UU45-F1
#
_entry.id   AF-A0A848UU45-F1
#
_cell.length_a   1.000
_cell.length_b   1.000
_cell.length_c   1.000
_cell.angle_alpha   90.00
_cell.angle_beta   90.00
_cell.angle_gamma   90.00
#
_symmetry.space_group_name_H-M   'P 1'
#
loop_
_entity.id
_entity.type
_entity.pdbx_description
1 polymer ?
#
loop_
_entity_poly.entity_id
_entity_poly.type
_entity_poly.pdbx_seq_one_letter_code
_entity_poly.pdbx_strand_id
1 'polypeptide(L)'
;MTRLRCFGIILLISFLSFTQNNTINYKALVKDNSGNPLSSQNIDIRFTIFVGPTQVYQETHVTSTDTNGIAIINIGAGTTGDNFSTIDWVSGTTSLKTEIDSGAGFVDLGTTEFKAVPYALNVLNSSGFPNGDITINGKLRVNEDSPSFSDNAIEGIKTYNPNSFTDSKGVYGSNTIDDFYGIGVQGDGGYQGVRGQVGGTGDNFYYGVSGSAYGSNLGTNYGVYGYAAGGATNYAVYAAGDMAHTGALINASDRKLKTNIQQIDANSALQLIRQLNPSSYTFKAEYVKTMHVSAKPQMGFIAQELQEVFPQLVSTNKHPGATKTDPSVDYMGVNYIGLIPVLTAGIKEQQSIIDRQQQTIHAQEQVLQNLLARVEALENRN
;
A
#
# COMPACT_ATOMS: atom_id res chain seq x y z
N MET A 1 2.79 63.09 62.47
CA MET A 1 3.69 61.95 62.76
C MET A 1 2.88 60.81 63.36
N THR A 2 2.66 59.72 62.61
CA THR A 2 2.50 58.29 63.02
C THR A 2 1.75 57.56 61.89
N ARG A 3 2.49 57.11 60.85
CA ARG A 3 2.93 55.72 60.59
C ARG A 3 1.80 54.72 60.22
N LEU A 4 1.50 54.70 58.92
CA LEU A 4 1.49 53.55 58.00
C LEU A 4 1.44 52.14 58.64
N ARG A 5 0.35 51.40 58.37
CA ARG A 5 0.34 49.93 58.36
C ARG A 5 -0.48 49.43 57.17
N CYS A 6 0.23 48.99 56.13
CA CYS A 6 -0.30 48.21 55.03
C CYS A 6 -0.80 46.86 55.57
N PHE A 7 -2.04 46.49 55.28
CA PHE A 7 -2.53 45.13 55.46
C PHE A 7 -2.87 44.59 54.07
N GLY A 8 -1.97 43.76 53.54
CA GLY A 8 -2.15 43.11 52.25
C GLY A 8 -3.17 42.00 52.36
N ILE A 9 -4.21 42.05 51.53
CA ILE A 9 -5.14 40.95 51.31
C ILE A 9 -4.48 40.00 50.31
N ILE A 10 -4.03 38.84 50.79
CA ILE A 10 -3.60 37.72 49.96
C ILE A 10 -4.87 36.96 49.54
N LEU A 11 -5.22 37.06 48.26
CA LEU A 11 -6.27 36.26 47.63
C LEU A 11 -5.70 34.85 47.39
N LEU A 12 -6.12 33.87 48.19
CA LEU A 12 -5.83 32.45 47.96
C LEU A 12 -6.64 31.98 46.75
N ILE A 13 -5.97 31.74 45.62
CA ILE A 13 -6.56 31.03 44.47
C ILE A 13 -6.38 29.54 44.75
N SER A 14 -7.46 28.85 45.12
CA SER A 14 -7.50 27.39 45.18
C SER A 14 -7.65 26.84 43.76
N PHE A 15 -6.56 26.25 43.23
CA PHE A 15 -6.64 25.38 42.06
C PHE A 15 -7.46 24.15 42.42
N LEU A 16 -8.65 24.01 41.82
CA LEU A 16 -9.35 22.74 41.79
C LEU A 16 -8.67 21.86 40.73
N SER A 17 -7.70 21.06 41.18
CA SER A 17 -7.19 19.95 40.39
C SER A 17 -8.24 18.84 40.38
N PHE A 18 -8.87 18.59 39.23
CA PHE A 18 -9.61 17.35 39.02
C PHE A 18 -8.58 16.22 38.91
N THR A 19 -8.50 15.39 39.94
CA THR A 19 -7.72 14.15 39.87
C THR A 19 -8.55 13.08 39.16
N GLN A 20 -7.89 12.27 38.33
CA GLN A 20 -8.49 11.09 37.73
C GLN A 20 -8.74 10.05 38.83
N ASN A 21 -9.95 9.47 38.88
CA ASN A 21 -10.36 8.47 39.87
C ASN A 21 -9.65 7.13 39.64
N ASN A 22 -8.35 7.08 39.93
CA ASN A 22 -7.63 5.83 40.13
C ASN A 22 -7.71 5.48 41.61
N THR A 23 -8.89 5.12 42.11
CA THR A 23 -9.09 4.74 43.52
C THR A 23 -9.58 3.32 43.65
N ILE A 24 -9.21 2.64 44.74
CA ILE A 24 -9.67 1.27 45.04
C ILE A 24 -10.74 1.34 46.13
N ASN A 25 -11.93 0.82 45.86
CA ASN A 25 -12.99 0.71 46.88
C ASN A 25 -12.56 -0.28 47.97
N TYR A 26 -12.65 0.13 49.22
CA TYR A 26 -12.35 -0.68 50.40
C TYR A 26 -13.49 -0.57 51.42
N LYS A 27 -13.90 -1.71 51.96
CA LYS A 27 -14.97 -1.79 52.96
C LYS A 27 -14.52 -2.69 54.12
N ALA A 28 -14.54 -2.15 55.33
CA ALA A 28 -14.15 -2.90 56.53
C ALA A 28 -15.19 -2.79 57.63
N LEU A 29 -15.31 -3.86 58.42
CA LEU A 29 -16.05 -3.90 59.68
C LEU A 29 -15.04 -3.71 60.82
N VAL A 30 -15.18 -2.62 61.57
CA VAL A 30 -14.28 -2.24 62.65
C VAL A 30 -14.92 -2.63 63.98
N LYS A 31 -14.13 -3.28 64.84
CA LYS A 31 -14.57 -3.83 66.13
C LYS A 31 -13.63 -3.39 67.27
N ASP A 32 -14.15 -3.36 68.48
CA ASP A 32 -13.37 -3.23 69.70
C ASP A 32 -12.65 -4.55 70.07
N ASN A 33 -11.83 -4.50 71.13
CA ASN A 33 -11.10 -5.65 71.65
C ASN A 33 -12.01 -6.74 72.27
N SER A 34 -13.31 -6.46 72.45
CA SER A 34 -14.32 -7.42 72.89
C SER A 34 -15.12 -8.00 71.71
N GLY A 35 -14.81 -7.60 70.48
CA GLY A 35 -15.47 -8.06 69.26
C GLY A 35 -16.78 -7.33 68.92
N ASN A 36 -17.15 -6.29 69.66
CA ASN A 36 -18.32 -5.47 69.36
C ASN A 36 -18.01 -4.47 68.24
N PRO A 37 -18.94 -4.20 67.31
CA PRO A 37 -18.73 -3.16 66.31
C PRO A 37 -18.51 -1.78 66.95
N LEU A 38 -17.50 -1.05 66.50
CA LEU A 38 -17.33 0.36 66.87
C LEU A 38 -18.36 1.18 66.10
N SER A 39 -19.54 1.38 66.67
CA SER A 39 -20.68 2.02 66.00
C SER A 39 -20.59 3.54 66.03
N SER A 40 -20.78 4.20 64.88
CA SER A 40 -20.86 5.67 64.76
C SER A 40 -19.67 6.41 65.38
N GLN A 41 -18.47 5.85 65.25
CA GLN A 41 -17.27 6.36 65.89
C GLN A 41 -16.31 6.92 64.85
N ASN A 42 -15.70 8.07 65.16
CA ASN A 42 -14.60 8.61 64.37
C ASN A 42 -13.36 7.75 64.56
N ILE A 43 -12.76 7.34 63.45
CA ILE A 43 -11.56 6.52 63.38
C ILE A 43 -10.62 7.07 62.31
N ASP A 44 -9.33 6.85 62.52
CA ASP A 44 -8.33 7.09 61.49
C ASP A 44 -7.87 5.74 60.93
N ILE A 45 -7.80 5.63 59.60
CA ILE A 45 -7.34 4.43 58.91
C ILE A 45 -6.11 4.79 58.10
N ARG A 46 -5.03 4.04 58.26
CA ARG A 46 -3.82 4.18 57.48
C ARG A 46 -3.62 2.96 56.58
N PHE A 47 -3.44 3.23 55.29
CA PHE A 47 -3.11 2.22 54.30
C PHE A 47 -1.67 2.39 53.86
N THR A 48 -0.93 1.29 53.81
CA THR A 48 0.43 1.26 53.24
C THR A 48 0.49 0.19 52.16
N ILE A 49 0.95 0.56 50.97
CA ILE A 49 1.10 -0.34 49.83
C ILE A 49 2.58 -0.70 49.67
N PHE A 50 2.83 -1.99 49.52
CA PHE A 50 4.15 -2.54 49.25
C PHE A 50 4.17 -3.20 47.87
N VAL A 51 5.27 -2.99 47.14
CA VAL A 51 5.63 -3.79 45.95
C VAL A 51 6.85 -4.61 46.32
N GLY A 52 6.68 -5.92 46.41
CA GLY A 52 7.67 -6.79 47.07
C GLY A 52 7.90 -6.35 48.52
N PRO A 53 9.16 -6.18 48.98
CA PRO A 53 9.47 -5.73 50.34
C PRO A 53 9.44 -4.20 50.52
N THR A 54 9.24 -3.42 49.46
CA THR A 54 9.43 -1.96 49.48
C THR A 54 8.10 -1.24 49.67
N GLN A 55 8.01 -0.34 50.65
CA GLN A 55 6.89 0.59 50.77
C GLN A 55 6.94 1.59 49.62
N VAL A 56 5.87 1.67 48.83
CA VAL A 56 5.77 2.57 47.67
C VAL A 56 4.73 3.67 47.85
N TYR A 57 3.79 3.50 48.79
CA TYR A 57 2.73 4.46 49.04
C TYR A 57 2.15 4.30 50.45
N GLN A 58 1.84 5.40 51.11
CA GLN A 58 1.12 5.43 52.37
C GLN A 58 0.13 6.59 52.42
N GLU A 59 -1.09 6.35 52.87
CA GLU A 59 -2.11 7.39 53.07
C GLU A 59 -2.90 7.20 54.35
N THR A 60 -3.49 8.27 54.87
CA THR A 60 -4.37 8.25 56.04
C THR A 60 -5.72 8.87 55.72
N HIS A 61 -6.77 8.24 56.22
CA HIS A 61 -8.16 8.69 56.12
C HIS A 61 -8.73 8.94 57.49
N VAL A 62 -9.36 10.09 57.67
CA VAL A 62 -10.20 10.39 58.84
C VAL A 62 -11.65 10.10 58.43
N THR A 63 -12.29 9.14 59.08
CA THR A 63 -13.66 8.72 58.72
C THR A 63 -14.47 8.32 59.94
N SER A 64 -15.75 8.04 59.76
CA SER A 64 -16.63 7.51 60.79
C SER A 64 -17.22 6.17 60.37
N THR A 65 -17.32 5.23 61.29
CA THR A 65 -18.06 3.99 61.07
C THR A 65 -19.57 4.22 61.06
N ASP A 66 -20.32 3.34 60.40
CA ASP A 66 -21.79 3.36 60.46
C ASP A 66 -22.34 2.71 61.74
N THR A 67 -23.66 2.57 61.82
CA THR A 67 -24.34 1.94 62.98
C THR A 67 -23.90 0.49 63.22
N ASN A 68 -23.39 -0.19 62.19
CA ASN A 68 -22.91 -1.56 62.22
C ASN A 68 -21.38 -1.66 62.35
N GLY A 69 -20.67 -0.54 62.56
CA GLY A 69 -19.22 -0.50 62.62
C GLY A 69 -18.51 -0.57 61.27
N ILE A 70 -19.22 -0.35 60.16
CA ILE A 70 -18.65 -0.43 58.81
C ILE A 70 -18.10 0.93 58.38
N ALA A 71 -16.89 0.92 57.81
CA ALA A 71 -16.31 2.06 57.12
C ALA A 71 -16.13 1.76 55.62
N ILE A 72 -16.44 2.73 54.76
CA ILE A 72 -16.26 2.67 53.31
C ILE A 72 -15.24 3.73 52.92
N ILE A 73 -14.17 3.32 52.26
CA ILE A 73 -13.02 4.18 51.93
C ILE A 73 -12.62 3.93 50.48
N ASN A 74 -12.13 4.98 49.83
CA ASN A 74 -11.51 4.90 48.51
C ASN A 74 -9.99 5.07 48.67
N ILE A 75 -9.26 3.96 48.56
CA ILE A 75 -7.80 3.98 48.65
C ILE A 75 -7.25 4.76 47.45
N GLY A 76 -6.33 5.69 47.69
CA GLY A 76 -5.82 6.66 46.70
C GLY A 76 -6.45 8.05 46.80
N ALA A 77 -7.42 8.24 47.71
CA ALA A 77 -8.07 9.52 48.00
C ALA A 77 -7.76 10.06 49.41
N GLY A 78 -6.82 9.42 50.13
CA GLY A 78 -6.46 9.81 51.49
C GLY A 78 -5.52 11.00 51.55
N THR A 79 -5.23 11.45 52.77
CA THR A 79 -4.15 12.42 53.00
C THR A 79 -2.82 11.67 52.91
N THR A 80 -1.94 12.09 52.01
CA THR A 80 -0.65 11.46 51.75
C THR A 80 0.38 12.49 51.28
N GLY A 81 1.67 12.18 51.47
CA GLY A 81 2.78 12.85 50.80
C GLY A 81 3.23 12.16 49.50
N ASP A 82 2.70 10.96 49.22
CA ASP A 82 3.06 10.12 48.08
C ASP A 82 2.13 10.34 46.88
N ASN A 83 2.49 9.80 45.71
CA ASN A 83 1.66 9.87 44.50
C ASN A 83 1.11 8.49 44.13
N PHE A 84 -0.20 8.30 44.28
CA PHE A 84 -0.86 7.03 43.98
C PHE A 84 -0.74 6.63 42.49
N SER A 85 -0.70 7.60 41.58
CA SER A 85 -0.68 7.34 40.13
C SER A 85 0.66 6.82 39.62
N THR A 86 1.72 6.88 40.43
CA THR A 86 3.07 6.42 40.05
C THR A 86 3.41 5.03 40.57
N ILE A 87 2.47 4.35 41.25
CA ILE A 87 2.68 2.98 41.73
C ILE A 87 2.76 2.03 40.53
N ASP A 88 3.82 1.23 40.50
CA ASP A 88 3.98 0.14 39.54
C ASP A 88 3.28 -1.12 40.05
N TRP A 89 2.15 -1.45 39.42
CA TRP A 89 1.30 -2.58 39.79
C TRP A 89 1.70 -3.92 39.14
N VAL A 90 2.72 -3.92 38.26
CA VAL A 90 3.07 -5.08 37.42
C VAL A 90 4.45 -5.69 37.72
N SER A 91 5.40 -4.93 38.26
CA SER A 91 6.78 -5.42 38.44
C SER A 91 6.99 -6.37 39.63
N GLY A 92 6.02 -6.51 40.54
CA GLY A 92 6.13 -7.41 41.69
C GLY A 92 4.81 -7.71 42.39
N THR A 93 4.86 -8.56 43.41
CA THR A 93 3.69 -8.85 44.26
C THR A 93 3.30 -7.61 45.05
N THR A 94 2.07 -7.12 44.82
CA THR A 94 1.57 -5.93 45.50
C THR A 94 0.71 -6.30 46.70
N SER A 95 0.95 -5.68 47.85
CA SER A 95 0.21 -5.96 49.10
C SER A 95 -0.20 -4.69 49.84
N LEU A 96 -1.29 -4.80 50.59
CA LEU A 96 -1.91 -3.73 51.38
C LEU A 96 -1.79 -4.05 52.86
N LYS A 97 -1.11 -3.17 53.60
CA LYS A 97 -1.14 -3.12 55.06
C LYS A 97 -2.23 -2.16 55.53
N THR A 98 -3.02 -2.58 56.52
CA THR A 98 -4.09 -1.77 57.10
C THR A 98 -3.85 -1.53 58.59
N GLU A 99 -3.93 -0.27 59.02
CA GLU A 99 -3.81 0.13 60.42
C GLU A 99 -5.00 1.02 60.80
N ILE A 100 -5.49 0.89 62.04
CA ILE A 100 -6.62 1.69 62.54
C ILE A 100 -6.27 2.32 63.89
N ASP A 101 -6.64 3.59 64.05
CA ASP A 101 -6.63 4.31 65.33
C ASP A 101 -8.05 4.72 65.71
N SER A 102 -8.50 4.30 66.90
CA SER A 102 -9.80 4.65 67.49
C SER A 102 -9.70 5.62 68.67
N GLY A 103 -8.51 6.22 68.87
CA GLY A 103 -8.19 7.18 69.93
C GLY A 103 -7.02 6.78 70.84
N ALA A 104 -6.31 5.69 70.52
CA ALA A 104 -5.23 5.12 71.35
C ALA A 104 -3.94 4.82 70.56
N GLY A 105 -3.84 5.28 69.31
CA GLY A 105 -2.75 4.99 68.40
C GLY A 105 -3.11 3.93 67.35
N PHE A 106 -2.34 3.91 66.26
CA PHE A 106 -2.52 2.93 65.17
C PHE A 106 -2.22 1.50 65.61
N VAL A 107 -3.18 0.62 65.40
CA VAL A 107 -3.07 -0.82 65.57
C VAL A 107 -3.02 -1.50 64.20
N ASP A 108 -2.04 -2.38 64.02
CA ASP A 108 -1.84 -3.16 62.79
C ASP A 108 -2.87 -4.30 62.66
N LEU A 109 -3.60 -4.32 61.56
CA LEU A 109 -4.61 -5.35 61.25
C LEU A 109 -4.10 -6.38 60.24
N GLY A 110 -2.84 -6.30 59.84
CA GLY A 110 -2.17 -7.24 58.95
C GLY A 110 -1.93 -6.68 57.54
N THR A 111 -1.20 -7.48 56.77
CA THR A 111 -0.84 -7.21 55.38
C THR A 111 -1.39 -8.30 54.47
N THR A 112 -2.15 -7.92 53.45
CA THR A 112 -2.80 -8.85 52.51
C THR A 112 -2.39 -8.54 51.07
N GLU A 113 -2.08 -9.56 50.28
CA GLU A 113 -1.77 -9.42 48.86
C GLU A 113 -3.02 -9.03 48.06
N PHE A 114 -2.89 -8.09 47.13
CA PHE A 114 -3.96 -7.83 46.17
C PHE A 114 -4.14 -9.04 45.26
N LYS A 115 -5.39 -9.47 45.10
CA LYS A 115 -5.78 -10.48 44.10
C LYS A 115 -6.52 -9.80 42.95
N ALA A 116 -6.36 -10.35 41.76
CA ALA A 116 -6.95 -9.78 40.56
C ALA A 116 -8.49 -9.82 40.63
N VAL A 117 -9.12 -8.71 40.25
CA VAL A 117 -10.58 -8.61 40.08
C VAL A 117 -10.96 -9.28 38.75
N PRO A 118 -12.13 -9.93 38.61
CA PRO A 118 -12.55 -10.57 37.35
C PRO A 118 -12.46 -9.66 36.11
N TYR A 119 -12.69 -8.35 36.28
CA TYR A 119 -12.57 -7.35 35.21
C TYR A 119 -11.11 -7.11 34.77
N ALA A 120 -10.16 -7.22 35.71
CA ALA A 120 -8.73 -7.10 35.43
C ALA A 120 -8.13 -8.38 34.82
N LEU A 121 -8.64 -9.56 35.20
CA LEU A 121 -8.24 -10.84 34.61
C LEU A 121 -8.52 -10.94 33.10
N ASN A 122 -9.53 -10.22 32.60
CA ASN A 122 -9.81 -10.16 31.16
C ASN A 122 -8.81 -9.29 30.36
N VAL A 123 -7.93 -8.54 31.03
CA VAL A 123 -6.95 -7.64 30.38
C VAL A 123 -5.51 -8.12 30.59
N LEU A 124 -5.24 -8.93 31.62
CA LEU A 124 -3.87 -9.23 32.10
C LEU A 124 -3.10 -10.36 31.37
N ASN A 125 -3.52 -10.79 30.18
CA ASN A 125 -2.82 -11.81 29.39
C ASN A 125 -2.38 -11.28 28.01
N SER A 126 -1.89 -10.04 27.91
CA SER A 126 -1.37 -9.47 26.66
C SER A 126 0.15 -9.63 26.50
N SER A 127 0.68 -10.83 26.74
CA SER A 127 1.83 -11.30 25.97
C SER A 127 1.31 -11.97 24.69
N GLY A 128 0.92 -11.13 23.73
CA GLY A 128 0.34 -11.54 22.44
C GLY A 128 -1.14 -11.90 22.52
N PHE A 129 -1.94 -11.38 21.60
CA PHE A 129 -3.29 -11.88 21.34
C PHE A 129 -3.16 -13.34 20.86
N PRO A 130 -3.46 -14.36 21.69
CA PRO A 130 -3.33 -15.73 21.25
C PRO A 130 -4.56 -16.04 20.38
N ASN A 131 -4.39 -16.04 19.06
CA ASN A 131 -5.38 -16.52 18.10
C ASN A 131 -6.83 -16.02 18.32
N GLY A 132 -7.01 -14.71 18.49
CA GLY A 132 -8.34 -14.08 18.59
C GLY A 132 -8.59 -13.09 17.45
N ASP A 133 -9.83 -13.04 16.95
CA ASP A 133 -10.24 -12.03 15.98
C ASP A 133 -10.24 -10.64 16.63
N ILE A 134 -9.48 -9.71 16.06
CA ILE A 134 -9.54 -8.30 16.45
C ILE A 134 -10.69 -7.66 15.66
N THR A 135 -11.86 -7.50 16.30
CA THR A 135 -12.99 -6.75 15.74
C THR A 135 -12.94 -5.30 16.24
N ILE A 136 -12.69 -4.36 15.34
CA ILE A 136 -12.65 -2.92 15.67
C ILE A 136 -13.82 -2.23 14.96
N ASN A 137 -14.78 -1.73 15.73
CA ASN A 137 -15.91 -0.91 15.23
C ASN A 137 -15.49 0.56 15.02
N GLY A 138 -14.38 0.79 14.31
CA GLY A 138 -13.75 2.10 14.14
C GLY A 138 -12.47 2.05 13.30
N LYS A 139 -11.61 3.07 13.42
CA LYS A 139 -10.34 3.15 12.68
C LYS A 139 -9.22 2.48 13.48
N LEU A 140 -8.60 1.43 12.92
CA LEU A 140 -7.30 0.95 13.37
C LEU A 140 -6.20 1.86 12.78
N ARG A 141 -5.33 2.42 13.65
CA ARG A 141 -4.09 3.09 13.25
C ARG A 141 -2.94 2.30 13.84
N VAL A 142 -2.02 1.88 12.98
CA VAL A 142 -0.75 1.26 13.40
C VAL A 142 0.34 2.20 12.90
N ASN A 143 1.04 2.83 13.83
CA ASN A 143 2.15 3.73 13.56
C ASN A 143 3.39 3.16 14.22
N GLU A 144 4.54 3.31 13.55
CA GLU A 144 5.83 3.16 14.18
C GLU A 144 6.32 4.55 14.62
N ASP A 145 6.70 4.71 15.88
CA ASP A 145 7.23 5.98 16.42
C ASP A 145 8.77 6.06 16.33
N SER A 146 9.42 5.04 15.76
CA SER A 146 10.88 4.96 15.65
C SER A 146 11.40 5.50 14.30
N PRO A 147 12.41 6.38 14.30
CA PRO A 147 13.02 6.92 13.07
C PRO A 147 14.02 5.95 12.39
N SER A 148 14.11 4.70 12.84
CA SER A 148 14.99 3.68 12.24
C SER A 148 14.33 3.04 11.03
N PHE A 149 15.01 3.11 9.88
CA PHE A 149 14.54 2.63 8.57
C PHE A 149 14.33 1.09 8.45
N SER A 150 14.11 0.36 9.55
CA SER A 150 14.11 -1.11 9.56
C SER A 150 12.86 -1.77 10.11
N ASP A 151 12.00 -1.08 10.86
CA ASP A 151 10.85 -1.76 11.44
C ASP A 151 9.64 -1.55 10.52
N ASN A 152 8.86 -2.60 10.33
CA ASN A 152 7.61 -2.49 9.58
C ASN A 152 6.51 -2.25 10.61
N ALA A 153 5.70 -1.21 10.44
CA ALA A 153 4.51 -0.99 11.27
C ALA A 153 3.61 -2.25 11.32
N ILE A 154 3.59 -3.05 10.24
CA ILE A 154 2.99 -4.38 10.19
C ILE A 154 3.92 -5.32 9.41
N GLU A 155 4.43 -6.37 10.06
CA GLU A 155 5.20 -7.45 9.43
C GLU A 155 4.50 -8.80 9.55
N GLY A 156 4.53 -9.61 8.49
CA GLY A 156 4.19 -11.03 8.60
C GLY A 156 2.70 -11.39 8.58
N ILE A 157 1.84 -10.61 7.91
CA ILE A 157 0.47 -11.08 7.61
C ILE A 157 0.57 -12.29 6.67
N LYS A 158 0.50 -13.49 7.25
CA LYS A 158 0.58 -14.77 6.54
C LYS A 158 -0.62 -15.63 6.89
N THR A 159 -1.23 -16.22 5.88
CA THR A 159 -2.14 -17.36 6.06
C THR A 159 -1.31 -18.64 6.01
N TYR A 160 -1.33 -19.43 7.09
CA TYR A 160 -0.73 -20.76 7.12
C TYR A 160 -1.84 -21.80 7.29
N ASN A 161 -2.16 -22.52 6.21
CA ASN A 161 -3.06 -23.67 6.26
C ASN A 161 -2.38 -24.87 5.59
N PRO A 162 -1.72 -25.76 6.35
CA PRO A 162 -0.92 -26.84 5.79
C PRO A 162 -1.75 -27.94 5.11
N ASN A 163 -3.09 -27.91 5.21
CA ASN A 163 -3.96 -29.01 4.80
C ASN A 163 -5.09 -28.60 3.83
N SER A 164 -5.03 -27.43 3.19
CA SER A 164 -6.06 -26.99 2.24
C SER A 164 -5.52 -26.71 0.84
N PHE A 165 -6.16 -27.28 -0.18
CA PHE A 165 -5.99 -26.89 -1.60
C PHE A 165 -6.88 -25.70 -1.98
N THR A 166 -7.20 -24.82 -1.02
CA THR A 166 -8.14 -23.70 -1.21
C THR A 166 -7.40 -22.36 -1.19
N ASP A 167 -7.80 -21.45 -2.07
CA ASP A 167 -7.26 -20.10 -2.12
C ASP A 167 -7.45 -19.39 -0.76
N SER A 168 -6.35 -18.91 -0.18
CA SER A 168 -6.33 -18.18 1.09
C SER A 168 -5.79 -16.78 0.87
N LYS A 169 -6.41 -15.78 1.49
CA LYS A 169 -6.02 -14.36 1.35
C LYS A 169 -5.23 -13.92 2.57
N GLY A 170 -3.98 -13.53 2.39
CA GLY A 170 -3.18 -12.87 3.43
C GLY A 170 -3.82 -11.56 3.89
N VAL A 171 -4.19 -10.71 2.93
CA VAL A 171 -4.90 -9.44 3.18
C VAL A 171 -6.11 -9.37 2.26
N TYR A 172 -7.28 -9.05 2.82
CA TYR A 172 -8.50 -8.76 2.05
C TYR A 172 -9.04 -7.39 2.44
N GLY A 173 -8.87 -6.40 1.56
CA GLY A 173 -9.53 -5.09 1.69
C GLY A 173 -10.78 -5.04 0.83
N SER A 174 -11.91 -4.73 1.45
CA SER A 174 -13.20 -4.55 0.78
C SER A 174 -13.83 -3.22 1.17
N ASN A 175 -14.41 -2.52 0.19
CA ASN A 175 -15.19 -1.32 0.41
C ASN A 175 -16.56 -1.54 -0.24
N THR A 176 -17.63 -1.47 0.56
CA THR A 176 -19.01 -1.78 0.13
C THR A 176 -19.91 -0.54 0.13
N ILE A 177 -19.33 0.64 -0.12
CA ILE A 177 -20.13 1.86 -0.33
C ILE A 177 -20.74 1.86 -1.74
N ASP A 178 -21.61 2.84 -2.01
CA ASP A 178 -22.35 2.96 -3.26
C ASP A 178 -21.46 2.86 -4.51
N ASP A 179 -22.03 2.30 -5.58
CA ASP A 179 -21.41 2.18 -6.90
C ASP A 179 -20.76 3.52 -7.30
N PHE A 180 -19.55 3.44 -7.87
CA PHE A 180 -18.69 4.58 -8.27
C PHE A 180 -17.87 5.24 -7.14
N TYR A 181 -18.07 4.86 -5.88
CA TYR A 181 -17.30 5.40 -4.75
C TYR A 181 -16.49 4.33 -4.03
N GLY A 182 -15.35 4.72 -3.47
CA GLY A 182 -14.59 3.92 -2.51
C GLY A 182 -13.31 3.30 -3.07
N ILE A 183 -12.37 3.05 -2.15
CA ILE A 183 -11.10 2.37 -2.43
C ILE A 183 -11.03 1.19 -1.45
N GLY A 184 -10.87 -0.03 -1.99
CA GLY A 184 -10.75 -1.24 -1.17
C GLY A 184 -9.37 -1.36 -0.52
N VAL A 185 -8.31 -1.15 -1.31
CA VAL A 185 -6.91 -1.15 -0.87
C VAL A 185 -6.16 -0.04 -1.63
N GLN A 186 -5.44 0.81 -0.91
CA GLN A 186 -4.51 1.80 -1.48
C GLN A 186 -3.11 1.54 -0.93
N GLY A 187 -2.11 1.49 -1.81
CA GLY A 187 -0.70 1.42 -1.43
C GLY A 187 0.06 2.63 -1.95
N ASP A 188 0.61 3.43 -1.05
CA ASP A 188 1.47 4.57 -1.35
C ASP A 188 2.90 4.25 -0.93
N GLY A 189 3.87 4.46 -1.83
CA GLY A 189 5.27 4.15 -1.54
C GLY A 189 6.23 5.03 -2.33
N GLY A 190 7.36 5.38 -1.71
CA GLY A 190 8.37 6.26 -2.33
C GLY A 190 9.15 5.62 -3.48
N TYR A 191 9.09 4.29 -3.63
CA TYR A 191 9.70 3.55 -4.75
C TYR A 191 8.69 2.60 -5.42
N GLN A 192 7.93 1.85 -4.63
CA GLN A 192 6.85 0.97 -5.09
C GLN A 192 5.66 1.13 -4.14
N GLY A 193 4.47 1.43 -4.68
CA GLY A 193 3.23 1.49 -3.87
C GLY A 193 2.66 0.11 -3.57
N VAL A 194 2.62 -0.78 -4.57
CA VAL A 194 2.18 -2.18 -4.45
C VAL A 194 3.10 -3.08 -5.26
N ARG A 195 3.53 -4.20 -4.69
CA ARG A 195 4.36 -5.21 -5.38
C ARG A 195 3.69 -6.58 -5.28
N GLY A 196 3.29 -7.13 -6.42
CA GLY A 196 2.82 -8.51 -6.53
C GLY A 196 3.96 -9.46 -6.89
N GLN A 197 4.21 -10.47 -6.08
CA GLN A 197 5.21 -11.50 -6.33
C GLN A 197 4.67 -12.86 -5.94
N VAL A 198 4.93 -13.87 -6.78
CA VAL A 198 4.55 -15.26 -6.54
C VAL A 198 5.78 -16.16 -6.71
N GLY A 199 6.03 -17.03 -5.73
CA GLY A 199 7.09 -18.03 -5.76
C GLY A 199 6.51 -19.40 -6.08
N GLY A 200 6.23 -19.66 -7.37
CA GLY A 200 5.67 -20.94 -7.80
C GLY A 200 6.64 -22.11 -7.58
N THR A 201 6.15 -23.24 -7.08
CA THR A 201 6.94 -24.44 -6.77
C THR A 201 6.61 -25.66 -7.64
N GLY A 202 5.74 -25.52 -8.65
CA GLY A 202 5.32 -26.61 -9.54
C GLY A 202 4.88 -26.13 -10.93
N ASP A 203 4.26 -27.00 -11.71
CA ASP A 203 3.90 -26.75 -13.13
C ASP A 203 2.49 -26.15 -13.31
N ASN A 204 2.16 -25.13 -12.52
CA ASN A 204 0.85 -24.45 -12.54
C ASN A 204 0.92 -23.04 -13.12
N PHE A 205 -0.24 -22.41 -13.30
CA PHE A 205 -0.34 -20.99 -13.64
C PHE A 205 -0.15 -20.13 -12.39
N TYR A 206 0.78 -19.17 -12.46
CA TYR A 206 1.06 -18.25 -11.36
C TYR A 206 0.84 -16.81 -11.82
N TYR A 207 0.06 -16.06 -11.05
CA TYR A 207 -0.26 -14.67 -11.33
C TYR A 207 0.39 -13.79 -10.26
N GLY A 208 1.34 -12.93 -10.64
CA GLY A 208 1.91 -11.95 -9.71
C GLY A 208 0.89 -10.88 -9.33
N VAL A 209 0.11 -10.41 -10.31
CA VAL A 209 -1.00 -9.46 -10.15
C VAL A 209 -2.13 -9.91 -11.08
N SER A 210 -3.36 -9.96 -10.57
CA SER A 210 -4.56 -10.25 -11.36
C SER A 210 -5.56 -9.10 -11.18
N GLY A 211 -5.82 -8.36 -12.25
CA GLY A 211 -6.79 -7.27 -12.29
C GLY A 211 -8.08 -7.70 -12.98
N SER A 212 -9.21 -7.52 -12.33
CA SER A 212 -10.52 -7.85 -12.91
C SER A 212 -11.54 -6.77 -12.54
N ALA A 213 -12.44 -6.47 -13.47
CA ALA A 213 -13.53 -5.54 -13.28
C ALA A 213 -14.81 -6.17 -13.83
N TYR A 214 -15.81 -6.32 -12.97
CA TYR A 214 -17.12 -6.88 -13.29
C TYR A 214 -18.18 -5.81 -13.05
N GLY A 215 -19.15 -5.73 -13.96
CA GLY A 215 -20.29 -4.82 -13.84
C GLY A 215 -21.54 -5.48 -14.40
N SER A 216 -22.69 -5.19 -13.79
CA SER A 216 -24.01 -5.69 -14.20
C SER A 216 -24.77 -4.74 -15.16
N ASN A 217 -24.18 -3.58 -15.46
CA ASN A 217 -24.80 -2.46 -16.20
C ASN A 217 -24.04 -2.11 -17.49
N LEU A 218 -24.54 -1.14 -18.26
CA LEU A 218 -23.97 -0.65 -19.54
C LEU A 218 -22.65 0.14 -19.41
N GLY A 219 -21.96 0.05 -18.27
CA GLY A 219 -20.72 0.77 -18.00
C GLY A 219 -19.51 0.20 -18.76
N THR A 220 -18.39 0.93 -18.72
CA THR A 220 -17.09 0.45 -19.25
C THR A 220 -16.22 -0.08 -18.11
N ASN A 221 -15.77 -1.32 -18.22
CA ASN A 221 -14.91 -1.95 -17.23
C ASN A 221 -13.44 -1.88 -17.66
N TYR A 222 -12.58 -1.38 -16.78
CA TYR A 222 -11.13 -1.43 -16.94
C TYR A 222 -10.56 -2.43 -15.94
N GLY A 223 -10.10 -3.59 -16.42
CA GLY A 223 -9.44 -4.57 -15.53
C GLY A 223 -8.14 -4.04 -14.94
N VAL A 224 -7.42 -3.21 -15.70
CA VAL A 224 -6.26 -2.43 -15.27
C VAL A 224 -6.33 -1.06 -15.95
N TYR A 225 -6.22 0.02 -15.17
CA TYR A 225 -6.10 1.40 -15.67
C TYR A 225 -4.78 2.00 -15.20
N GLY A 226 -3.80 2.09 -16.11
CA GLY A 226 -2.48 2.65 -15.84
C GLY A 226 -2.29 4.01 -16.51
N TYR A 227 -1.66 4.94 -15.80
CA TYR A 227 -1.19 6.20 -16.37
C TYR A 227 0.16 6.58 -15.72
N ALA A 228 1.01 7.29 -16.47
CA ALA A 228 2.27 7.82 -15.97
C ALA A 228 2.48 9.23 -16.54
N ALA A 229 2.87 10.17 -15.68
CA ALA A 229 3.09 11.57 -16.05
C ALA A 229 4.15 12.22 -15.16
N GLY A 230 4.73 13.33 -15.64
CA GLY A 230 5.70 14.13 -14.89
C GLY A 230 7.15 13.63 -14.93
N GLY A 231 7.41 12.42 -15.44
CA GLY A 231 8.75 11.90 -15.69
C GLY A 231 9.32 12.33 -17.04
N ALA A 232 10.64 12.23 -17.20
CA ALA A 232 11.31 12.41 -18.51
C ALA A 232 10.87 11.35 -19.53
N THR A 233 10.65 10.12 -19.07
CA THR A 233 10.04 9.03 -19.83
C THR A 233 8.89 8.46 -19.02
N ASN A 234 7.74 8.25 -19.64
CA ASN A 234 6.52 7.79 -18.97
C ASN A 234 5.98 6.54 -19.66
N TYR A 235 5.89 5.44 -18.93
CA TYR A 235 5.27 4.20 -19.40
C TYR A 235 4.05 3.92 -18.55
N ALA A 236 2.85 3.97 -19.15
CA ALA A 236 1.62 3.55 -18.46
C ALA A 236 1.64 2.05 -18.16
N VAL A 237 2.24 1.26 -19.07
CA VAL A 237 2.52 -0.17 -18.91
C VAL A 237 3.91 -0.44 -19.49
N TYR A 238 4.76 -1.12 -18.72
CA TYR A 238 6.08 -1.58 -19.16
C TYR A 238 6.19 -3.09 -18.96
N ALA A 239 6.57 -3.82 -20.01
CA ALA A 239 6.74 -5.27 -19.98
C ALA A 239 8.20 -5.63 -20.29
N ALA A 240 8.88 -6.24 -19.33
CA ALA A 240 10.17 -6.88 -19.55
C ALA A 240 9.93 -8.35 -19.93
N GLY A 241 9.82 -8.61 -21.23
CA GLY A 241 9.50 -9.93 -21.77
C GLY A 241 8.48 -9.88 -22.92
N ASP A 242 8.00 -11.05 -23.32
CA ASP A 242 6.96 -11.18 -24.34
C ASP A 242 5.60 -10.68 -23.82
N MET A 243 4.81 -10.05 -24.69
CA MET A 243 3.43 -9.65 -24.40
C MET A 243 2.46 -10.51 -25.22
N ALA A 244 1.54 -11.20 -24.54
CA ALA A 244 0.45 -11.94 -25.18
C ALA A 244 -0.90 -11.25 -24.90
N HIS A 245 -1.70 -11.03 -25.95
CA HIS A 245 -3.04 -10.47 -25.84
C HIS A 245 -3.99 -11.18 -26.82
N THR A 246 -5.24 -11.38 -26.42
CA THR A 246 -6.26 -12.06 -27.25
C THR A 246 -7.10 -11.11 -28.09
N GLY A 247 -7.11 -9.82 -27.73
CA GLY A 247 -7.84 -8.76 -28.44
C GLY A 247 -6.95 -7.92 -29.36
N ALA A 248 -7.44 -6.72 -29.70
CA ALA A 248 -6.73 -5.77 -30.54
C ALA A 248 -5.98 -4.71 -29.71
N LEU A 249 -4.84 -4.25 -30.22
CA LEU A 249 -4.19 -3.02 -29.76
C LEU A 249 -4.82 -1.82 -30.46
N ILE A 250 -5.59 -1.03 -29.72
CA ILE A 250 -6.40 0.07 -30.28
C ILE A 250 -5.69 1.40 -30.02
N ASN A 251 -5.33 2.10 -31.10
CA ASN A 251 -4.75 3.44 -31.04
C ASN A 251 -5.82 4.51 -31.26
N ALA A 252 -5.78 5.59 -30.48
CA ALA A 252 -6.64 6.75 -30.71
C ALA A 252 -6.34 7.39 -32.09
N SER A 253 -7.34 7.45 -32.97
CA SER A 253 -7.13 7.85 -34.38
C SER A 253 -8.22 8.75 -34.95
N ASP A 254 -9.17 9.21 -34.13
CA ASP A 254 -10.27 10.09 -34.52
C ASP A 254 -9.73 11.44 -35.09
N ARG A 255 -10.37 11.97 -36.13
CA ARG A 255 -9.96 13.22 -36.80
C ARG A 255 -9.93 14.39 -35.82
N LYS A 256 -10.83 14.41 -34.83
CA LYS A 256 -10.88 15.46 -33.80
C LYS A 256 -9.62 15.54 -32.92
N LEU A 257 -8.84 14.45 -32.87
CA LEU A 257 -7.60 14.36 -32.10
C LEU A 257 -6.36 14.76 -32.91
N LYS A 258 -6.53 15.17 -34.18
CA LYS A 258 -5.45 15.38 -35.13
C LYS A 258 -5.51 16.77 -35.74
N THR A 259 -4.33 17.33 -36.00
CA THR A 259 -4.12 18.58 -36.74
C THR A 259 -3.02 18.37 -37.78
N ASN A 260 -2.83 19.31 -38.72
CA ASN A 260 -1.81 19.25 -39.76
C ASN A 260 -1.82 17.93 -40.58
N ILE A 261 -3.03 17.45 -40.90
CA ILE A 261 -3.20 16.17 -41.60
C ILE A 261 -2.75 16.32 -43.06
N GLN A 262 -1.67 15.62 -43.42
CA GLN A 262 -1.15 15.52 -44.78
C GLN A 262 -1.20 14.06 -45.25
N GLN A 263 -1.44 13.86 -46.55
CA GLN A 263 -1.35 12.53 -47.15
C GLN A 263 0.12 12.15 -47.31
N ILE A 264 0.43 10.86 -47.12
CA ILE A 264 1.76 10.32 -47.42
C ILE A 264 1.92 10.33 -48.94
N ASP A 265 2.94 11.03 -49.44
CA ASP A 265 3.27 10.99 -50.87
C ASP A 265 3.80 9.60 -51.25
N ALA A 266 3.10 8.93 -52.16
CA ALA A 266 3.36 7.54 -52.50
C ALA A 266 4.71 7.35 -53.22
N ASN A 267 5.15 8.34 -54.00
CA ASN A 267 6.46 8.33 -54.65
C ASN A 267 7.60 8.37 -53.63
N SER A 268 7.54 9.31 -52.69
CA SER A 268 8.51 9.39 -51.59
C SER A 268 8.46 8.14 -50.70
N ALA A 269 7.28 7.57 -50.44
CA ALA A 269 7.14 6.36 -49.63
C ALA A 269 7.87 5.17 -50.25
N LEU A 270 7.71 4.92 -51.55
CA LEU A 270 8.41 3.83 -52.23
C LEU A 270 9.94 4.04 -52.22
N GLN A 271 10.41 5.27 -52.41
CA GLN A 271 11.84 5.59 -52.34
C GLN A 271 12.43 5.36 -50.95
N LEU A 272 11.69 5.70 -49.89
CA LEU A 272 12.12 5.48 -48.50
C LEU A 272 12.09 3.99 -48.14
N ILE A 273 11.06 3.24 -48.54
CA ILE A 273 10.96 1.80 -48.31
C ILE A 273 12.14 1.05 -48.94
N ARG A 274 12.58 1.48 -50.13
CA ARG A 274 13.75 0.90 -50.81
C ARG A 274 15.07 1.10 -50.08
N GLN A 275 15.15 2.03 -49.14
CA GLN A 275 16.33 2.28 -48.31
C GLN A 275 16.34 1.42 -47.03
N LEU A 276 15.24 0.71 -46.75
CA LEU A 276 15.14 -0.13 -45.56
C LEU A 276 15.90 -1.45 -45.75
N ASN A 277 16.61 -1.86 -44.69
CA ASN A 277 17.35 -3.12 -44.62
C ASN A 277 16.74 -4.04 -43.55
N PRO A 278 15.76 -4.90 -43.91
CA PRO A 278 15.27 -5.94 -43.00
C PRO A 278 16.41 -6.87 -42.60
N SER A 279 16.51 -7.17 -41.30
CA SER A 279 17.56 -7.99 -40.71
C SER A 279 16.98 -9.17 -39.95
N SER A 280 17.70 -10.29 -39.97
CA SER A 280 17.47 -11.42 -39.05
C SER A 280 18.56 -11.40 -37.99
N TYR A 281 18.17 -11.50 -36.72
CA TYR A 281 19.09 -11.38 -35.59
C TYR A 281 18.66 -12.21 -34.39
N THR A 282 19.60 -12.43 -33.49
CA THR A 282 19.37 -12.94 -32.14
C THR A 282 19.88 -11.92 -31.13
N PHE A 283 19.21 -11.80 -29.99
CA PHE A 283 19.69 -10.95 -28.92
C PHE A 283 20.90 -11.57 -28.23
N LYS A 284 21.81 -10.72 -27.75
CA LYS A 284 22.96 -11.18 -26.97
C LYS A 284 22.51 -11.78 -25.63
N ALA A 285 23.22 -12.80 -25.16
CA ALA A 285 22.81 -13.63 -24.02
C ALA A 285 22.68 -12.84 -22.71
N GLU A 286 23.46 -11.78 -22.52
CA GLU A 286 23.37 -10.90 -21.36
C GLU A 286 22.00 -10.21 -21.26
N TYR A 287 21.46 -9.75 -22.39
CA TYR A 287 20.17 -9.06 -22.43
C TYR A 287 18.98 -10.02 -22.32
N VAL A 288 19.13 -11.27 -22.78
CA VAL A 288 18.13 -12.33 -22.53
C VAL A 288 17.92 -12.53 -21.03
N LYS A 289 18.99 -12.44 -20.23
CA LYS A 289 18.92 -12.63 -18.77
C LYS A 289 18.39 -11.40 -18.04
N THR A 290 18.83 -10.20 -18.43
CA THR A 290 18.53 -8.97 -17.68
C THR A 290 17.27 -8.27 -18.15
N MET A 291 17.03 -8.22 -19.46
CA MET A 291 15.89 -7.54 -20.07
C MET A 291 14.75 -8.50 -20.45
N HIS A 292 14.97 -9.80 -20.31
CA HIS A 292 14.02 -10.85 -20.70
C HIS A 292 13.63 -10.81 -22.18
N VAL A 293 14.50 -10.30 -23.05
CA VAL A 293 14.29 -10.38 -24.51
C VAL A 293 14.34 -11.84 -24.98
N SER A 294 13.60 -12.14 -26.04
CA SER A 294 13.52 -13.50 -26.59
C SER A 294 14.88 -14.04 -27.04
N ALA A 295 15.18 -15.28 -26.67
CA ALA A 295 16.36 -16.01 -27.14
C ALA A 295 16.19 -16.59 -28.56
N LYS A 296 14.97 -16.55 -29.12
CA LYS A 296 14.67 -17.11 -30.44
C LYS A 296 15.10 -16.12 -31.54
N PRO A 297 15.50 -16.60 -32.73
CA PRO A 297 15.74 -15.74 -33.89
C PRO A 297 14.54 -14.83 -34.17
N GLN A 298 14.81 -13.55 -34.37
CA GLN A 298 13.84 -12.51 -34.70
C GLN A 298 14.14 -11.93 -36.09
N MET A 299 13.10 -11.43 -36.75
CA MET A 299 13.23 -10.63 -37.96
C MET A 299 12.68 -9.23 -37.69
N GLY A 300 13.38 -8.21 -38.15
CA GLY A 300 13.02 -6.82 -37.88
C GLY A 300 13.99 -5.84 -38.54
N PHE A 301 14.19 -4.69 -37.90
CA PHE A 301 15.11 -3.65 -38.35
C PHE A 301 16.11 -3.28 -37.26
N ILE A 302 17.31 -2.85 -37.68
CA ILE A 302 18.26 -2.19 -36.79
C ILE A 302 17.78 -0.75 -36.58
N ALA A 303 17.54 -0.37 -35.33
CA ALA A 303 16.89 0.90 -35.00
C ALA A 303 17.69 2.13 -35.48
N GLN A 304 19.02 2.05 -35.47
CA GLN A 304 19.92 3.11 -35.93
C GLN A 304 19.81 3.32 -37.44
N GLU A 305 19.83 2.23 -38.22
CA GLU A 305 19.66 2.29 -39.68
C GLU A 305 18.25 2.80 -40.04
N LEU A 306 17.23 2.35 -39.31
CA LEU A 306 15.86 2.83 -39.51
C LEU A 306 15.72 4.31 -39.17
N GLN A 307 16.44 4.82 -38.16
CA GLN A 307 16.38 6.22 -37.75
C GLN A 307 16.88 7.17 -38.85
N GLU A 308 17.85 6.75 -39.66
CA GLU A 308 18.35 7.53 -40.80
C GLU A 308 17.26 7.77 -41.86
N VAL A 309 16.30 6.83 -41.99
CA VAL A 309 15.22 6.89 -42.98
C VAL A 309 13.89 7.39 -42.38
N PHE A 310 13.53 6.93 -41.18
CA PHE A 310 12.29 7.22 -40.46
C PHE A 310 12.57 7.60 -39.00
N PRO A 311 13.14 8.78 -38.73
CA PRO A 311 13.52 9.19 -37.38
C PRO A 311 12.32 9.24 -36.41
N GLN A 312 11.11 9.54 -36.90
CA GLN A 312 9.88 9.59 -36.13
C GLN A 312 9.35 8.21 -35.68
N LEU A 313 9.84 7.12 -36.27
CA LEU A 313 9.46 5.75 -35.91
C LEU A 313 10.43 5.10 -34.93
N VAL A 314 11.48 5.81 -34.54
CA VAL A 314 12.49 5.33 -33.62
C VAL A 314 12.52 6.22 -32.38
N SER A 315 12.53 5.60 -31.21
CA SER A 315 12.60 6.32 -29.93
C SER A 315 13.65 5.74 -29.01
N THR A 316 14.24 6.60 -28.18
CA THR A 316 15.08 6.16 -27.07
C THR A 316 14.20 5.77 -25.89
N ASN A 317 14.48 4.59 -25.33
CA ASN A 317 13.74 3.95 -24.26
C ASN A 317 14.69 3.55 -23.15
N LYS A 318 14.13 3.30 -21.96
CA LYS A 318 14.92 2.96 -20.78
C LYS A 318 14.37 1.71 -20.12
N HIS A 319 15.24 0.72 -19.95
CA HIS A 319 14.96 -0.48 -19.16
C HIS A 319 15.49 -0.28 -17.74
N PRO A 320 14.67 -0.50 -16.69
CA PRO A 320 15.10 -0.35 -15.30
C PRO A 320 16.16 -1.40 -14.92
N GLY A 321 17.03 -1.07 -13.97
CA GLY A 321 17.90 -2.07 -13.35
C GLY A 321 17.11 -3.08 -12.50
N ALA A 322 17.70 -4.25 -12.22
CA ALA A 322 17.04 -5.29 -11.43
C ALA A 322 16.77 -4.84 -9.97
N THR A 323 17.63 -3.99 -9.43
CA THR A 323 17.50 -3.34 -8.13
C THR A 323 17.61 -1.82 -8.25
N LYS A 324 17.30 -1.10 -7.17
CA LYS A 324 17.36 0.38 -7.12
C LYS A 324 18.76 0.94 -7.43
N THR A 325 19.81 0.18 -7.15
CA THR A 325 21.21 0.60 -7.37
C THR A 325 21.76 0.13 -8.71
N ASP A 326 21.05 -0.77 -9.40
CA ASP A 326 21.50 -1.25 -10.69
C ASP A 326 21.27 -0.18 -11.77
N PRO A 327 22.25 0.03 -12.67
CA PRO A 327 22.09 0.99 -13.73
C PRO A 327 20.98 0.56 -14.70
N SER A 328 20.18 1.52 -15.14
CA SER A 328 19.26 1.32 -16.24
C SER A 328 20.00 1.11 -17.57
N VAL A 329 19.40 0.38 -18.49
CA VAL A 329 19.89 0.23 -19.87
C VAL A 329 19.09 1.14 -20.80
N ASP A 330 19.76 2.08 -21.44
CA ASP A 330 19.15 2.87 -22.51
C ASP A 330 19.23 2.11 -23.84
N TYR A 331 18.15 2.13 -24.62
CA TYR A 331 18.06 1.42 -25.90
C TYR A 331 17.17 2.15 -26.91
N MET A 332 17.32 1.83 -28.20
CA MET A 332 16.45 2.36 -29.24
C MET A 332 15.37 1.34 -29.60
N GLY A 333 14.12 1.78 -29.65
CA GLY A 333 12.96 0.97 -30.02
C GLY A 333 12.33 1.43 -31.34
N VAL A 334 11.68 0.50 -32.04
CA VAL A 334 11.04 0.74 -33.34
C VAL A 334 9.51 0.65 -33.22
N ASN A 335 8.80 1.66 -33.71
CA ASN A 335 7.36 1.64 -33.88
C ASN A 335 6.98 0.94 -35.20
N TYR A 336 6.94 -0.40 -35.18
CA TYR A 336 6.56 -1.20 -36.35
C TYR A 336 5.13 -0.91 -36.85
N ILE A 337 4.19 -0.60 -35.96
CA ILE A 337 2.82 -0.26 -36.35
C ILE A 337 2.80 1.01 -37.22
N GLY A 338 3.66 1.97 -36.92
CA GLY A 338 3.82 3.20 -37.70
C GLY A 338 4.36 2.99 -39.12
N LEU A 339 4.97 1.85 -39.43
CA LEU A 339 5.41 1.52 -40.80
C LEU A 339 4.24 1.15 -41.72
N ILE A 340 3.12 0.64 -41.17
CA ILE A 340 2.01 0.09 -41.97
C ILE A 340 1.44 1.13 -42.97
N PRO A 341 1.14 2.39 -42.58
CA PRO A 341 0.67 3.39 -43.53
C PRO A 341 1.68 3.73 -44.63
N VAL A 342 2.98 3.70 -44.32
CA VAL A 342 4.05 3.96 -45.29
C VAL A 342 4.12 2.82 -46.30
N LEU A 343 4.14 1.57 -45.82
CA LEU A 343 4.09 0.37 -46.66
C LEU A 343 2.84 0.37 -47.56
N THR A 344 1.69 0.77 -47.01
CA THR A 344 0.44 0.89 -47.78
C THR A 344 0.56 1.92 -48.90
N ALA A 345 1.18 3.08 -48.65
CA ALA A 345 1.42 4.09 -49.67
C ALA A 345 2.41 3.59 -50.75
N GLY A 346 3.49 2.92 -50.35
CA GLY A 346 4.45 2.32 -51.28
C GLY A 346 3.83 1.25 -52.18
N ILE A 347 2.98 0.37 -51.63
CA ILE A 347 2.26 -0.65 -52.40
C ILE A 347 1.31 -0.01 -53.42
N LYS A 348 0.64 1.09 -53.05
CA LYS A 348 -0.21 1.85 -53.98
C LYS A 348 0.59 2.45 -55.13
N GLU A 349 1.76 3.02 -54.87
CA GLU A 349 2.64 3.52 -55.95
C GLU A 349 3.13 2.37 -56.82
N GLN A 350 3.52 1.25 -56.22
CA GLN A 350 3.92 0.05 -56.96
C GLN A 350 2.81 -0.44 -57.89
N GLN A 351 1.55 -0.46 -57.43
CA GLN A 351 0.41 -0.79 -58.28
C GLN A 351 0.23 0.21 -59.44
N SER A 352 0.39 1.51 -59.18
CA SER A 352 0.33 2.53 -60.24
C SER A 352 1.42 2.35 -61.31
N ILE A 353 2.62 1.94 -60.90
CA ILE A 353 3.71 1.60 -61.83
C ILE A 353 3.35 0.38 -62.67
N ILE A 354 2.79 -0.67 -62.05
CA ILE A 354 2.35 -1.89 -62.75
C ILE A 354 1.29 -1.56 -63.79
N ASP A 355 0.29 -0.75 -63.43
CA ASP A 355 -0.79 -0.37 -64.35
C ASP A 355 -0.26 0.41 -65.57
N ARG A 356 0.69 1.34 -65.35
CA ARG A 356 1.37 2.07 -66.42
C ARG A 356 2.21 1.15 -67.32
N GLN A 357 2.91 0.19 -66.73
CA GLN A 357 3.68 -0.80 -67.49
C GLN A 357 2.76 -1.66 -68.36
N GLN A 358 1.62 -2.11 -67.82
CA GLN A 358 0.66 -2.90 -68.57
C GLN A 358 0.08 -2.13 -69.77
N GLN A 359 -0.28 -0.86 -69.58
CA GLN A 359 -0.75 0.00 -70.68
C GLN A 359 0.32 0.14 -71.78
N THR A 360 1.58 0.29 -71.39
CA THR A 360 2.70 0.39 -72.33
C THR A 360 2.88 -0.91 -73.11
N ILE A 361 2.81 -2.06 -72.43
CA ILE A 361 2.90 -3.39 -73.06
C ILE A 361 1.76 -3.57 -74.07
N HIS A 362 0.52 -3.27 -73.70
CA HIS A 362 -0.63 -3.36 -74.61
C HIS A 362 -0.46 -2.47 -75.85
N ALA A 363 0.04 -1.25 -75.67
CA ALA A 363 0.31 -0.34 -76.79
C ALA A 363 1.41 -0.91 -77.72
N GLN A 364 2.47 -1.49 -77.15
CA GLN A 364 3.54 -2.13 -77.90
C GLN A 364 3.04 -3.37 -78.68
N GLU A 365 2.19 -4.19 -78.07
CA GLU A 365 1.57 -5.35 -78.73
C GLU A 365 0.71 -4.93 -79.94
N GLN A 366 -0.08 -3.87 -79.80
CA GLN A 366 -0.87 -3.32 -80.92
C GLN A 366 0.02 -2.82 -82.06
N VAL A 367 1.11 -2.12 -81.75
CA VAL A 367 2.07 -1.67 -82.75
C VAL A 367 2.71 -2.87 -83.47
N LEU A 368 3.10 -3.91 -82.73
CA LEU A 368 3.69 -5.12 -83.30
C LEU A 368 2.72 -5.85 -84.24
N GLN A 369 1.45 -6.00 -83.83
CA GLN A 369 0.41 -6.60 -84.68
C GLN A 369 0.22 -5.82 -85.99
N ASN A 370 0.19 -4.48 -85.91
CA ASN A 370 0.07 -3.63 -87.09
C ASN A 370 1.28 -3.76 -88.03
N LEU A 371 2.49 -3.90 -87.48
CA LEU A 371 3.71 -4.12 -88.27
C LEU A 371 3.70 -5.48 -88.95
N LEU A 372 3.32 -6.55 -88.23
CA LEU A 372 3.21 -7.90 -88.80
C LEU A 372 2.20 -7.95 -89.95
N ALA A 373 1.00 -7.39 -89.75
CA ALA A 373 -0.01 -7.32 -90.81
C ALA A 373 0.49 -6.55 -92.05
N ARG A 374 1.31 -5.51 -91.85
CA ARG A 374 1.91 -4.75 -92.95
C ARG A 374 3.00 -5.54 -93.67
N VAL A 375 3.81 -6.33 -92.96
CA VAL A 375 4.82 -7.21 -93.56
C VAL A 375 4.13 -8.31 -94.38
N GLU A 376 3.12 -9.00 -93.82
CA GLU A 376 2.34 -10.01 -94.54
C GLU A 376 1.69 -9.45 -95.82
N ALA A 377 1.17 -8.23 -95.76
CA ALA A 377 0.59 -7.56 -96.93
C ALA A 377 1.62 -7.24 -98.02
N LEU A 378 2.89 -7.06 -97.66
CA LEU A 378 3.98 -6.83 -98.61
C LEU A 378 4.51 -8.16 -99.18
N GLU A 379 4.61 -9.21 -98.37
CA GLU A 379 5.05 -10.54 -98.81
C GLU A 379 4.05 -11.17 -99.79
N ASN A 380 2.74 -11.00 -99.57
CA ASN A 380 1.70 -11.51 -100.47
C ASN A 380 1.54 -10.72 -101.79
N ARG A 381 2.31 -9.65 -102.00
CA ARG A 381 2.29 -8.83 -103.22
C ARG A 381 3.40 -9.18 -104.22
N ASN A 382 4.32 -10.06 -103.83
CA ASN A 382 5.31 -10.69 -104.72
C ASN A 382 4.88 -12.12 -105.04
#